data_AF-A0A660U2H6-F1
#
_entry.id   AF-A0A660U2H6-F1
#
_cell.length_a   1.000
_cell.length_b   1.000
_cell.length_c   1.000
_cell.angle_alpha   90.00
_cell.angle_beta   90.00
_cell.angle_gamma   90.00
#
_symmetry.space_group_name_H-M   'P 1'
#
loop_
_entity.id
_entity.type
_entity.pdbx_description
1 polymer ?
#
loop_
_entity_poly.entity_id
_entity_poly.type
_entity_poly.pdbx_seq_one_letter_code
_entity_poly.pdbx_strand_id
1 'polypeptide(L)'
;MKGTIDEDMLISHDVYIIDNVTVNSNVTLTIGPGCRIKFNNGKYIKVFGNIYANGEEGKPIIFTSSNPNPSPGDWYGIVVEDGGEIELNHAKVEYATYGVKSSYADV
;
A
#
# COMPACT_ATOMS: atom_id res chain seq x y z
N MET A 1 7.60 -7.21 -5.97
CA MET A 1 6.79 -6.40 -6.90
C MET A 1 7.49 -5.07 -7.14
N LYS A 2 7.38 -4.56 -8.38
CA LYS A 2 7.92 -3.30 -8.86
C LYS A 2 7.11 -2.87 -10.09
N GLY A 3 7.13 -1.59 -10.45
CA GLY A 3 6.53 -1.11 -11.69
C GLY A 3 5.02 -0.85 -11.57
N THR A 4 4.30 -1.00 -12.66
CA THR A 4 2.91 -0.56 -12.77
C THR A 4 1.94 -1.74 -12.66
N ILE A 5 0.78 -1.49 -12.03
CA ILE A 5 -0.40 -2.34 -12.05
C ILE A 5 -1.40 -1.70 -13.02
N ASP A 6 -1.57 -2.34 -14.18
CA ASP A 6 -2.38 -1.87 -15.30
C ASP A 6 -3.71 -2.63 -15.47
N GLU A 7 -3.91 -3.67 -14.68
CA GLU A 7 -5.12 -4.49 -14.65
C GLU A 7 -5.49 -4.82 -13.21
N ASP A 8 -6.77 -5.06 -12.96
CA ASP A 8 -7.25 -5.44 -11.63
C ASP A 8 -6.45 -6.63 -11.08
N MET A 9 -6.02 -6.51 -9.83
CA MET A 9 -5.13 -7.46 -9.21
C MET A 9 -5.58 -7.82 -7.81
N LEU A 10 -5.55 -9.11 -7.47
CA LEU A 10 -5.74 -9.61 -6.12
C LEU A 10 -4.39 -10.08 -5.54
N ILE A 11 -4.03 -9.55 -4.38
CA ILE A 11 -2.94 -10.07 -3.55
C ILE A 11 -3.56 -10.92 -2.44
N SER A 12 -3.18 -12.20 -2.39
CA SER A 12 -3.64 -13.16 -1.37
C SER A 12 -2.49 -13.79 -0.57
N HIS A 13 -1.31 -13.17 -0.60
CA HIS A 13 -0.12 -13.60 0.12
C HIS A 13 0.80 -12.41 0.43
N ASP A 14 1.83 -12.62 1.25
CA ASP A 14 2.84 -11.60 1.53
C ASP A 14 3.53 -11.13 0.23
N VAL A 15 3.74 -9.82 0.10
CA VAL A 15 4.40 -9.20 -1.05
C VAL A 15 5.51 -8.27 -0.58
N TYR A 16 6.66 -8.34 -1.26
CA TYR A 16 7.77 -7.40 -1.08
C TYR A 16 7.76 -6.36 -2.20
N ILE A 17 7.62 -5.09 -1.84
CA ILE A 17 7.72 -3.92 -2.72
C ILE A 17 9.18 -3.50 -2.75
N ILE A 18 9.91 -3.97 -3.77
CA ILE A 18 11.36 -3.78 -3.88
C ILE A 18 11.73 -2.47 -4.58
N ASP A 19 10.78 -1.90 -5.33
CA ASP A 19 10.85 -0.59 -5.96
C ASP A 19 9.48 0.07 -5.93
N ASN A 20 9.37 1.33 -6.35
CA ASN A 20 8.12 2.05 -6.39
C ASN A 20 7.09 1.31 -7.25
N VAL A 21 5.84 1.31 -6.79
CA VAL A 21 4.71 0.71 -7.49
C VAL A 21 3.67 1.78 -7.81
N THR A 22 3.07 1.71 -8.99
CA THR A 22 1.96 2.59 -9.39
C THR A 22 0.73 1.74 -9.67
N VAL A 23 -0.39 2.08 -9.04
CA VAL A 23 -1.72 1.58 -9.40
C VAL A 23 -2.35 2.61 -10.34
N ASN A 24 -2.53 2.25 -11.60
CA ASN A 24 -3.03 3.19 -12.60
C ASN A 24 -4.53 3.49 -12.42
N SER A 25 -4.99 4.58 -13.04
CA SER A 25 -6.41 4.94 -13.05
C SER A 25 -7.27 3.82 -13.63
N ASN A 26 -8.49 3.68 -13.13
CA ASN A 26 -9.45 2.63 -13.50
C ASN A 26 -8.98 1.19 -13.18
N VAL A 27 -7.94 1.03 -12.36
CA VAL A 27 -7.45 -0.27 -11.88
C VAL A 27 -7.68 -0.40 -10.39
N THR A 28 -8.09 -1.58 -9.95
CA THR A 28 -8.30 -1.91 -8.54
C THR A 28 -7.28 -2.95 -8.08
N LEU A 29 -6.47 -2.57 -7.08
CA LEU A 29 -5.65 -3.50 -6.31
C LEU A 29 -6.39 -3.92 -5.05
N THR A 30 -6.82 -5.17 -5.00
CA THR A 30 -7.43 -5.77 -3.80
C THR A 30 -6.38 -6.55 -3.01
N ILE A 31 -6.32 -6.33 -1.70
CA ILE A 31 -5.42 -7.05 -0.79
C ILE A 31 -6.28 -7.85 0.19
N GLY A 32 -6.06 -9.17 0.22
CA GLY A 32 -6.81 -10.11 1.03
C GLY A 32 -6.37 -10.16 2.50
N PRO A 33 -7.22 -10.72 3.39
CA PRO A 33 -6.94 -10.81 4.82
C PRO A 33 -5.61 -11.48 5.16
N GLY A 34 -4.95 -10.98 6.21
CA GLY A 34 -3.69 -11.54 6.73
C GLY A 34 -2.44 -11.28 5.89
N CYS A 35 -2.55 -10.60 4.74
CA CYS A 35 -1.39 -10.28 3.90
C CYS A 35 -0.48 -9.24 4.57
N ARG A 36 0.83 -9.42 4.40
CA ARG A 36 1.83 -8.38 4.72
C ARG A 36 2.43 -7.80 3.44
N ILE A 37 2.33 -6.48 3.29
CA ILE A 37 2.94 -5.73 2.20
C ILE A 37 4.19 -5.03 2.76
N LYS A 38 5.37 -5.50 2.36
CA LYS A 38 6.66 -5.11 2.93
C LYS A 38 7.42 -4.21 1.96
N PHE A 39 7.72 -2.97 2.36
CA PHE A 39 8.35 -1.96 1.52
C PHE A 39 9.85 -1.85 1.78
N ASN A 40 10.65 -1.89 0.71
CA ASN A 40 12.05 -1.54 0.78
C ASN A 40 12.26 -0.07 1.18
N ASN A 41 13.47 0.22 1.66
CA ASN A 41 13.79 1.54 2.19
C ASN A 41 13.49 2.65 1.15
N GLY A 42 12.78 3.69 1.59
CA GLY A 42 12.38 4.84 0.78
C GLY A 42 11.33 4.56 -0.31
N LYS A 43 10.81 3.33 -0.42
CA LYS A 43 9.82 2.97 -1.45
C LYS A 43 8.40 3.37 -1.07
N TYR A 44 7.58 3.53 -2.08
CA TYR A 44 6.17 3.85 -1.94
C TYR A 44 5.31 3.06 -2.92
N ILE A 45 4.00 3.11 -2.67
CA ILE A 45 2.99 2.81 -3.67
C ILE A 45 2.23 4.10 -3.99
N LYS A 46 2.07 4.39 -5.28
CA LYS A 46 1.34 5.53 -5.81
C LYS A 46 0.02 5.05 -6.39
N VAL A 47 -1.07 5.75 -6.10
CA VAL A 47 -2.43 5.28 -6.35
C VAL A 47 -3.19 6.32 -7.15
N PHE A 48 -3.38 6.07 -8.45
CA PHE A 48 -4.30 6.81 -9.32
C PHE A 48 -5.63 6.08 -9.54
N GLY A 49 -5.67 4.78 -9.24
CA GLY A 49 -6.88 3.95 -9.22
C GLY A 49 -7.32 3.67 -7.79
N ASN A 50 -7.62 2.41 -7.48
CA ASN A 50 -8.18 2.02 -6.18
C ASN A 50 -7.27 1.01 -5.46
N ILE A 51 -7.10 1.19 -4.15
CA ILE A 51 -6.62 0.12 -3.26
C ILE A 51 -7.71 -0.24 -2.26
N TYR A 52 -8.11 -1.51 -2.25
CA TYR A 52 -9.02 -2.06 -1.24
C TYR A 52 -8.28 -3.10 -0.39
N ALA A 53 -7.98 -2.72 0.86
CA ALA A 53 -7.37 -3.62 1.84
C ALA A 53 -8.41 -4.03 2.87
N ASN A 54 -9.06 -5.17 2.62
CA ASN A 54 -10.14 -5.69 3.45
C ASN A 54 -9.65 -6.84 4.31
N GLY A 55 -9.06 -6.50 5.47
CA GLY A 55 -8.67 -7.46 6.48
C GLY A 55 -9.86 -7.99 7.28
N GLU A 56 -9.58 -8.95 8.15
CA GLU A 56 -10.56 -9.53 9.07
C GLU A 56 -10.09 -9.38 10.52
N GLU A 57 -11.02 -9.48 11.48
CA GLU A 57 -10.67 -9.66 12.88
C GLU A 57 -9.75 -10.89 13.06
N GLY A 58 -8.62 -10.71 13.73
CA GLY A 58 -7.59 -11.75 13.88
C GLY A 58 -6.69 -11.99 12.65
N LYS A 59 -7.03 -11.43 11.48
CA LYS A 59 -6.19 -11.47 10.27
C LYS A 59 -6.05 -10.08 9.64
N PRO A 60 -5.45 -9.12 10.36
CA PRO A 60 -5.28 -7.79 9.82
C PRO A 60 -4.30 -7.78 8.65
N ILE A 61 -4.51 -6.88 7.70
CA ILE A 61 -3.54 -6.58 6.64
C ILE A 61 -2.46 -5.65 7.22
N ILE A 62 -1.19 -5.88 6.90
CA ILE A 62 -0.09 -5.09 7.46
C ILE A 62 0.78 -4.53 6.34
N PHE A 63 0.77 -3.21 6.17
CA PHE A 63 1.73 -2.45 5.36
C PHE A 63 2.89 -2.03 6.25
N THR A 64 4.12 -2.44 5.92
CA THR A 64 5.26 -2.31 6.84
C THR A 64 6.60 -2.27 6.11
N SER A 65 7.69 -2.00 6.84
CA SER A 65 9.05 -2.04 6.31
C SER A 65 9.51 -3.48 6.02
N SER A 66 10.35 -3.66 4.99
CA SER A 66 11.08 -4.90 4.76
C SER A 66 12.38 -5.01 5.57
N ASN A 67 12.77 -3.96 6.30
CA ASN A 67 13.94 -3.93 7.16
C ASN A 67 13.82 -4.99 8.29
N PRO A 68 14.86 -5.79 8.59
CA PRO A 68 14.84 -6.71 9.73
C PRO A 68 14.65 -6.01 11.08
N ASN A 69 15.02 -4.72 11.19
CA ASN A 69 14.79 -3.88 12.37
C ASN A 69 14.00 -2.62 11.97
N PRO A 70 12.68 -2.72 11.77
CA PRO A 70 11.86 -1.62 11.28
C PRO A 70 11.92 -0.37 12.14
N SER A 71 12.06 0.80 11.52
CA SER A 71 12.02 2.11 12.18
C SER A 71 11.08 3.07 11.45
N PRO A 72 10.41 4.01 12.16
CA PRO A 72 9.59 5.03 11.51
C PRO A 72 10.37 5.79 10.44
N GLY A 73 9.79 5.93 9.24
CA GLY A 73 10.43 6.56 8.10
C GLY A 73 11.26 5.62 7.22
N ASP A 74 11.24 4.31 7.51
CA ASP A 74 11.94 3.32 6.68
C ASP A 74 11.45 3.34 5.24
N TRP A 75 10.16 3.53 5.01
CA TRP A 75 9.56 3.60 3.67
C TRP A 75 8.70 4.84 3.56
N TYR A 76 8.47 5.32 2.34
CA TYR A 76 7.90 6.65 2.15
C TYR A 76 6.41 6.70 2.52
N GLY A 77 5.63 5.73 2.05
CA GLY A 77 4.19 5.67 2.35
C GLY A 77 3.32 5.21 1.20
N ILE A 78 2.02 5.29 1.43
CA ILE A 78 0.99 5.15 0.40
C ILE A 78 0.60 6.55 -0.08
N VAL A 79 0.81 6.82 -1.37
CA VAL A 79 0.58 8.13 -1.98
C VAL A 79 -0.66 8.03 -2.86
N VAL A 80 -1.75 8.64 -2.41
CA VAL A 80 -2.99 8.75 -3.16
C VAL A 80 -2.92 10.02 -4.00
N GLU A 81 -3.02 9.85 -5.31
CA GLU A 81 -3.01 10.95 -6.28
C GLU A 81 -4.45 11.34 -6.65
N ASP A 82 -4.60 12.35 -7.50
CA ASP A 82 -5.90 12.80 -7.98
C ASP A 82 -6.70 11.66 -8.62
N GLY A 83 -7.98 11.55 -8.25
CA GLY A 83 -8.88 10.46 -8.64
C GLY A 83 -8.57 9.09 -8.02
N GLY A 84 -7.54 8.98 -7.20
CA GLY A 84 -7.20 7.73 -6.50
C GLY A 84 -8.01 7.54 -5.22
N GLU A 85 -8.36 6.30 -4.92
CA GLU A 85 -9.05 5.93 -3.69
C GLU A 85 -8.28 4.86 -2.90
N ILE A 86 -8.39 4.94 -1.58
CA ILE A 86 -7.87 3.89 -0.69
C ILE A 86 -8.86 3.60 0.43
N GLU A 87 -9.15 2.31 0.62
CA GLU A 87 -9.94 1.81 1.74
C GLU A 87 -9.11 0.83 2.56
N LEU A 88 -9.03 1.09 3.87
CA LEU A 88 -8.24 0.31 4.83
C LEU A 88 -9.16 -0.23 5.93
N ASN A 89 -9.67 -1.44 5.76
CA ASN A 89 -10.48 -2.13 6.76
C ASN A 89 -9.64 -3.20 7.48
N HIS A 90 -9.63 -3.18 8.81
CA HIS A 90 -8.79 -4.06 9.63
C HIS A 90 -7.33 -4.10 9.14
N ALA A 91 -6.79 -2.95 8.73
CA ALA A 91 -5.44 -2.82 8.22
C ALA A 91 -4.57 -1.93 9.13
N LYS A 92 -3.26 -2.18 9.11
CA LYS A 92 -2.26 -1.38 9.82
C LYS A 92 -1.22 -0.87 8.83
N VAL A 93 -0.85 0.40 8.98
CA VAL A 93 0.28 1.00 8.27
C VAL A 93 1.33 1.39 9.30
N GLU A 94 2.49 0.76 9.22
CA GLU A 94 3.53 0.86 10.23
C GLU A 94 4.87 1.27 9.59
N TYR A 95 5.69 2.02 10.34
CA TYR A 95 7.05 2.41 9.97
C TYR A 95 7.20 3.26 8.69
N ALA A 96 6.11 3.78 8.15
CA ALA A 96 6.13 4.73 7.03
C ALA A 96 6.54 6.13 7.49
N THR A 97 7.12 6.94 6.60
CA THR A 97 7.23 8.39 6.78
C THR A 97 5.84 9.01 6.80
N TYR A 98 5.00 8.60 5.85
CA TYR A 98 3.58 8.96 5.78
C TYR A 98 2.76 7.67 5.67
N GLY A 99 1.84 7.41 6.61
CA GLY A 99 0.99 6.21 6.52
C GLY A 99 0.17 6.23 5.22
N VAL A 100 -0.65 7.26 5.07
CA VAL A 100 -1.36 7.61 3.84
C VAL A 100 -1.17 9.10 3.61
N LYS A 101 -0.79 9.48 2.39
CA LYS A 101 -0.63 10.88 1.97
C LYS A 101 -1.47 11.10 0.72
N SER A 102 -2.32 12.13 0.74
CA SER A 102 -2.92 12.65 -0.49
C SER A 102 -2.03 13.76 -1.08
N SER A 103 -1.82 13.75 -2.40
CA SER A 103 -1.16 14.83 -3.13
C SER A 103 -2.10 15.99 -3.49
N TYR A 104 -3.40 15.70 -3.58
CA TYR A 104 -4.45 16.66 -3.96
C TYR A 104 -5.60 16.49 -2.97
N ALA A 105 -5.50 17.18 -1.83
CA ALA A 105 -6.60 17.25 -0.89
C ALA A 105 -7.37 18.55 -1.18
N ASP A 106 -8.58 18.43 -1.72
CA ASP A 106 -9.57 19.49 -1.57
C ASP A 106 -10.05 19.43 -0.11
N VAL A 107 -9.68 20.44 0.68
CA VAL A 107 -10.04 20.59 2.11
C VAL A 107 -11.24 21.51 2.24
#